data_AF-A0A8H2Y403-F1
#
_entry.id   AF-A0A8H2Y403-F1
#
_cell.length_a   1.000
_cell.length_b   1.000
_cell.length_c   1.000
_cell.angle_alpha   90.00
_cell.angle_beta   90.00
_cell.angle_gamma   90.00
#
_symmetry.space_group_name_H-M   'P 1'
#
loop_
_entity.id
_entity.type
_entity.pdbx_description
1 polymer ?
#
loop_
_entity_poly.entity_id
_entity_poly.type
_entity_poly.pdbx_seq_one_letter_code
_entity_poly.pdbx_strand_id
1 'polypeptide(L)'
;MSSILAKRPLSDYSDESFVSKRRKTLATLCDAYAWDYEPQELIDASLEGLPSPAYPHYKIRVKKPLISVDMGDYVAALIRQEDGLFLLQEAIPKNYTVSFPNSPSTLPNPNGGLMSSFSSYGPTYDMYLKPAFSAPGGSILSTWPVALGSWAIESGTSMATPFVAGSAALLLQARGKSLATAKAARSIFQNTATPVKLTKDNDSLIDTASRQGAGLLNVYNAIKATGSLTPSELLLNDTANFNGEHILLLNNCGKKPVTYKLTHVPAGTANTINGTEATAGPVPLVNGAAAVKIIPNKVTVPPGSTASVCVTFKPPAGLDPTTFPVYSGYIKATGSDNTTLRSTYMGVAAKLKDAKIFDMTDAYFGVKLPIMTDSWGSYVPPDASATYTMKSGDTPSVFYRLVQGTPLLRLDLIDSKTNITSNQRRSRIEGKFTRRCKVYSRPGSTLPGHSMWDWLFPNDGKPCDGTFANVETLGVLYQEDYLSRNSLAQNPDVTDFNVIQVTEFANGTAIPDGSYKILVRALKITGNAQAEEDFEVWTSPTVVVKRG
;
A
#
# COMPACT_ATOMS: atom_id res chain seq x y z
N MET A 1 -12.75 -27.89 24.87
CA MET A 1 -13.43 -29.12 25.31
C MET A 1 -13.32 -30.16 24.21
N SER A 2 -13.01 -31.38 24.63
CA SER A 2 -12.64 -32.57 23.88
C SER A 2 -13.69 -33.14 22.91
N SER A 3 -13.19 -33.73 21.81
CA SER A 3 -13.51 -35.07 21.26
C SER A 3 -14.93 -35.35 20.71
N ILE A 4 -15.12 -36.04 19.58
CA ILE A 4 -15.18 -37.52 19.50
C ILE A 4 -15.20 -38.00 18.03
N LEU A 5 -14.34 -39.00 17.78
CA LEU A 5 -14.35 -40.14 16.83
C LEU A 5 -15.54 -40.34 15.87
N ALA A 6 -15.24 -40.75 14.62
CA ALA A 6 -15.60 -42.08 14.10
C ALA A 6 -14.83 -42.44 12.81
N LYS A 7 -14.12 -43.59 12.84
CA LYS A 7 -13.72 -44.35 11.65
C LYS A 7 -14.97 -44.91 10.95
N ARG A 8 -15.05 -44.87 9.62
CA ARG A 8 -15.77 -45.87 8.81
C ARG A 8 -15.01 -46.16 7.50
N PRO A 9 -14.72 -47.44 7.18
CA PRO A 9 -14.22 -47.86 5.87
C PRO A 9 -15.35 -48.11 4.85
N LEU A 10 -15.05 -47.73 3.61
CA LEU A 10 -15.46 -48.21 2.28
C LEU A 10 -16.58 -49.27 2.15
N SER A 11 -17.67 -48.92 1.44
CA SER A 11 -18.24 -49.65 0.28
C SER A 11 -19.57 -49.00 -0.12
N ASP A 12 -19.89 -49.06 -1.41
CA ASP A 12 -21.17 -48.69 -2.05
C ASP A 12 -21.35 -47.22 -2.44
N TYR A 13 -20.92 -46.87 -3.67
CA TYR A 13 -21.79 -46.22 -4.67
C TYR A 13 -21.25 -46.52 -6.08
N SER A 14 -22.14 -46.91 -6.98
CA SER A 14 -21.87 -47.40 -8.34
C SER A 14 -21.78 -46.30 -9.40
N ASP A 15 -21.18 -46.67 -10.53
CA ASP A 15 -20.38 -45.86 -11.48
C ASP A 15 -21.11 -44.98 -12.53
N GLU A 16 -22.44 -44.78 -12.49
CA GLU A 16 -23.14 -44.24 -13.69
C GLU A 16 -23.80 -42.85 -13.58
N SER A 17 -23.64 -42.10 -12.49
CA SER A 17 -24.34 -40.80 -12.35
C SER A 17 -23.49 -39.54 -12.55
N PHE A 18 -22.16 -39.64 -12.72
CA PHE A 18 -21.28 -38.46 -12.61
C PHE A 18 -20.72 -37.90 -13.94
N VAL A 19 -20.92 -38.57 -15.07
CA VAL A 19 -20.17 -38.27 -16.31
C VAL A 19 -20.72 -37.09 -17.14
N SER A 20 -21.96 -36.62 -16.96
CA SER A 20 -22.53 -35.61 -17.88
C SER A 20 -22.43 -34.14 -17.45
N LYS A 21 -22.01 -33.80 -16.22
CA LYS A 21 -22.16 -32.42 -15.69
C LYS A 21 -20.90 -31.53 -15.60
N ARG A 22 -19.71 -31.96 -16.06
CA ARG A 22 -18.48 -31.14 -15.93
C ARG A 22 -17.72 -30.76 -17.21
N ARG A 23 -18.32 -30.89 -18.41
CA ARG A 23 -17.72 -30.30 -19.64
C ARG A 23 -17.85 -28.77 -19.74
N LYS A 24 -18.56 -28.09 -18.82
CA LYS A 24 -18.74 -26.62 -18.85
C LYS A 24 -17.91 -25.83 -17.82
N THR A 25 -17.10 -26.48 -16.98
CA THR A 25 -16.41 -25.78 -15.87
C THR A 25 -14.90 -25.63 -16.04
N LEU A 26 -14.29 -26.23 -17.07
CA LEU A 26 -12.85 -26.11 -17.33
C LEU A 26 -12.47 -24.96 -18.26
N ALA A 27 -13.43 -24.34 -18.95
CA ALA A 27 -13.18 -23.21 -19.84
C ALA A 27 -13.19 -21.85 -19.13
N THR A 28 -13.78 -21.72 -17.94
CA THR A 28 -13.97 -20.43 -17.25
C THR A 28 -12.90 -20.09 -16.22
N LEU A 29 -11.91 -20.96 -15.99
CA LEU A 29 -10.81 -20.73 -15.03
C LEU A 29 -9.49 -20.32 -15.70
N CYS A 30 -9.41 -20.34 -17.04
CA CYS A 30 -8.20 -19.96 -17.77
C CYS A 30 -8.16 -18.48 -18.21
N ASP A 31 -9.26 -17.74 -18.15
CA ASP A 31 -9.33 -16.39 -18.73
C ASP A 31 -8.92 -15.25 -17.79
N ALA A 32 -8.52 -15.53 -16.55
CA ALA A 32 -8.27 -14.46 -15.57
C ALA A 32 -6.80 -14.00 -15.44
N TYR A 33 -5.81 -14.66 -16.06
CA TYR A 33 -4.39 -14.36 -15.74
C TYR A 33 -3.38 -14.45 -16.90
N ALA A 34 -3.81 -14.31 -18.15
CA ALA A 34 -2.90 -14.15 -19.28
C ALA A 34 -2.95 -12.70 -19.80
N TRP A 35 -1.94 -11.89 -19.47
CA TRP A 35 -1.64 -10.66 -20.21
C TRP A 35 -0.21 -10.74 -20.76
N ASP A 36 -0.13 -10.38 -22.05
CA ASP A 36 1.04 -9.96 -22.83
C ASP A 36 1.85 -10.98 -23.65
N TYR A 37 1.21 -11.86 -24.42
CA TYR A 37 1.77 -12.34 -25.70
C TYR A 37 0.66 -12.64 -26.72
N GLU A 38 0.82 -12.20 -27.99
CA GLU A 38 0.02 -12.75 -29.08
C GLU A 38 0.45 -14.22 -29.34
N PRO A 39 -0.49 -15.17 -29.50
CA PRO A 39 -0.18 -16.60 -29.63
C PRO A 39 0.79 -16.95 -30.77
N GLN A 40 0.87 -16.10 -31.81
CA GLN A 40 1.64 -16.37 -33.01
C GLN A 40 3.16 -16.14 -32.83
N GLU A 41 3.57 -15.15 -32.03
CA GLU A 41 5.00 -14.84 -31.81
C GLU A 41 5.72 -15.92 -30.99
N LEU A 42 4.99 -16.63 -30.13
CA LEU A 42 5.51 -17.76 -29.35
C LEU A 42 5.60 -19.06 -30.17
N ILE A 43 4.77 -19.20 -31.21
CA ILE A 43 4.83 -20.33 -32.14
C ILE A 43 6.08 -20.20 -33.02
N ASP A 44 6.39 -18.99 -33.50
CA ASP A 44 7.53 -18.73 -34.37
C ASP A 44 8.87 -18.91 -33.64
N ALA A 45 8.95 -18.56 -32.35
CA ALA A 45 10.13 -18.82 -31.52
C ALA A 45 10.41 -20.32 -31.26
N SER A 46 9.39 -21.18 -31.40
CA SER A 46 9.56 -22.64 -31.29
C SER A 46 10.07 -23.31 -32.57
N LEU A 47 9.97 -22.59 -33.71
CA LEU A 47 10.25 -23.12 -35.05
C LEU A 47 11.70 -22.89 -35.52
N GLU A 48 12.54 -22.11 -34.81
CA GLU A 48 13.95 -21.87 -35.16
C GLU A 48 14.92 -23.01 -34.82
N GLY A 49 14.40 -24.23 -34.64
CA GLY A 49 15.10 -25.50 -34.92
C GLY A 49 16.57 -25.60 -34.54
N LEU A 50 16.85 -25.93 -33.27
CA LEU A 50 18.12 -26.57 -32.89
C LEU A 50 17.93 -28.10 -32.79
N PRO A 51 18.85 -28.91 -33.33
CA PRO A 51 18.70 -30.36 -33.33
C PRO A 51 18.78 -30.93 -31.91
N SER A 52 17.87 -31.86 -31.63
CA SER A 52 17.74 -32.61 -30.38
C SER A 52 19.03 -33.31 -29.96
N PRO A 53 19.56 -33.04 -28.76
CA PRO A 53 20.44 -33.98 -28.10
C PRO A 53 19.59 -34.96 -27.27
N ALA A 54 19.91 -36.24 -27.43
CA ALA A 54 19.41 -37.40 -26.71
C ALA A 54 18.91 -37.11 -25.27
N TYR A 55 17.71 -37.60 -24.94
CA TYR A 55 17.10 -37.55 -23.60
C TYR A 55 18.13 -37.88 -22.51
N PRO A 56 18.18 -37.06 -21.44
CA PRO A 56 17.52 -37.54 -20.24
C PRO A 56 16.88 -36.42 -19.38
N HIS A 57 15.59 -36.61 -19.05
CA HIS A 57 14.81 -35.91 -18.02
C HIS A 57 14.43 -34.44 -18.29
N TYR A 58 13.23 -34.23 -18.84
CA TYR A 58 12.52 -32.95 -18.68
C TYR A 58 12.01 -32.86 -17.23
N LYS A 59 12.43 -31.84 -16.47
CA LYS A 59 12.03 -31.66 -15.06
C LYS A 59 10.84 -30.72 -14.96
N ILE A 60 9.67 -31.28 -14.66
CA ILE A 60 8.44 -30.54 -14.45
C ILE A 60 8.46 -29.89 -13.06
N ARG A 61 8.19 -28.59 -12.98
CA ARG A 61 8.30 -27.84 -11.72
C ARG A 61 6.99 -27.91 -10.95
N VAL A 62 7.00 -28.58 -9.80
CA VAL A 62 5.87 -28.61 -8.89
C VAL A 62 5.92 -27.44 -7.91
N LYS A 63 4.88 -26.59 -7.89
CA LYS A 63 4.63 -25.56 -6.88
C LYS A 63 3.63 -26.08 -5.84
N LYS A 64 3.77 -25.64 -4.59
CA LYS A 64 2.67 -25.70 -3.63
C LYS A 64 1.58 -24.68 -4.01
N PRO A 65 0.30 -24.99 -3.77
CA PRO A 65 -0.79 -24.02 -3.88
C PRO A 65 -0.55 -22.78 -3.00
N LEU A 66 -0.93 -21.60 -3.52
CA LEU A 66 -0.97 -20.34 -2.75
C LEU A 66 -2.16 -20.29 -1.77
N ILE A 67 -3.08 -21.25 -1.87
CA ILE A 67 -4.26 -21.46 -1.04
C ILE A 67 -4.44 -22.97 -0.88
N SER A 68 -4.79 -23.45 0.31
CA SER A 68 -5.07 -24.86 0.53
C SER A 68 -6.23 -25.30 -0.38
N VAL A 69 -5.92 -26.07 -1.42
CA VAL A 69 -6.93 -26.79 -2.18
C VAL A 69 -7.19 -28.09 -1.40
N ASP A 70 -8.41 -28.27 -0.92
CA ASP A 70 -8.84 -29.56 -0.37
C ASP A 70 -8.89 -30.56 -1.52
N MET A 71 -7.91 -31.45 -1.56
CA MET A 71 -7.78 -32.47 -2.59
C MET A 71 -8.23 -33.85 -2.09
N GLY A 72 -8.81 -33.97 -0.89
CA GLY A 72 -9.09 -35.28 -0.29
C GLY A 72 -7.87 -36.21 -0.34
N ASP A 73 -8.04 -37.41 -0.90
CA ASP A 73 -6.97 -38.41 -1.06
C ASP A 73 -6.12 -38.25 -2.35
N TYR A 74 -6.34 -37.19 -3.13
CA TYR A 74 -5.63 -36.97 -4.39
C TYR A 74 -4.29 -36.25 -4.17
N VAL A 75 -3.23 -36.77 -4.82
CA VAL A 75 -1.94 -36.08 -4.90
C VAL A 75 -2.03 -35.02 -6.00
N ALA A 76 -1.90 -33.76 -5.61
CA ALA A 76 -1.93 -32.62 -6.53
C ALA A 76 -0.56 -31.95 -6.63
N ALA A 77 -0.18 -31.59 -7.84
CA ALA A 77 1.03 -30.84 -8.14
C ALA A 77 0.66 -29.67 -9.06
N LEU A 78 0.87 -28.43 -8.63
CA LEU A 78 0.74 -27.29 -9.54
C LEU A 78 2.00 -27.21 -10.40
N ILE A 79 1.83 -27.06 -11.71
CA ILE A 79 2.94 -26.92 -12.64
C ILE A 79 2.87 -25.54 -13.31
N ARG A 80 3.95 -25.13 -13.96
CA ARG A 80 3.91 -23.90 -14.77
C ARG A 80 3.08 -24.12 -16.02
N GLN A 81 2.56 -23.03 -16.58
CA GLN A 81 1.87 -23.07 -17.86
C GLN A 81 2.78 -23.65 -18.97
N GLU A 82 4.04 -23.24 -19.05
CA GLU A 82 5.04 -23.79 -19.99
C GLU A 82 5.21 -25.31 -19.85
N ASP A 83 5.30 -25.81 -18.61
CA ASP A 83 5.43 -27.23 -18.32
C ASP A 83 4.13 -27.99 -18.67
N GLY A 84 2.97 -27.36 -18.45
CA GLY A 84 1.66 -27.89 -18.80
C GLY A 84 1.43 -27.97 -20.31
N LEU A 85 1.89 -26.96 -21.07
CA LEU A 85 1.84 -26.95 -22.52
C LEU A 85 2.76 -28.03 -23.10
N PHE A 86 4.00 -28.15 -22.59
CA PHE A 86 4.91 -29.23 -22.95
C PHE A 86 4.28 -30.62 -22.70
N LEU A 87 3.64 -30.81 -21.54
CA LEU A 87 2.95 -32.06 -21.24
C LEU A 87 1.87 -32.37 -22.28
N LEU A 88 1.04 -31.39 -22.61
CA LEU A 88 -0.10 -31.54 -23.51
C LEU A 88 0.33 -31.77 -24.97
N GLN A 89 1.31 -31.01 -25.45
CA GLN A 89 1.70 -30.97 -26.86
C GLN A 89 2.76 -32.02 -27.23
N GLU A 90 3.67 -32.33 -26.30
CA GLU A 90 4.84 -33.17 -26.58
C GLU A 90 4.79 -34.49 -25.81
N ALA A 91 4.63 -34.41 -24.48
CA ALA A 91 4.81 -35.57 -23.61
C ALA A 91 3.69 -36.60 -23.74
N ILE A 92 2.43 -36.15 -23.76
CA ILE A 92 1.25 -37.04 -23.86
C ILE A 92 1.20 -37.75 -25.23
N PRO A 93 1.32 -37.07 -26.39
CA PRO A 93 1.29 -37.74 -27.69
C PRO A 93 2.43 -38.74 -27.89
N LYS A 94 3.60 -38.49 -27.29
CA LYS A 94 4.78 -39.36 -27.35
C LYS A 94 4.85 -40.39 -26.22
N ASN A 95 3.81 -40.46 -25.39
CA ASN A 95 3.65 -41.41 -24.29
C ASN A 95 4.83 -41.41 -23.29
N TYR A 96 5.29 -40.21 -22.92
CA TYR A 96 6.38 -40.06 -21.95
C TYR A 96 5.93 -40.34 -20.51
N THR A 97 6.81 -40.99 -19.76
CA THR A 97 6.62 -41.22 -18.33
C THR A 97 7.06 -40.00 -17.53
N VAL A 98 6.16 -39.46 -16.70
CA VAL A 98 6.45 -38.42 -15.72
C VAL A 98 6.73 -39.07 -14.37
N SER A 99 7.81 -38.67 -13.70
CA SER A 99 8.13 -39.12 -12.34
C SER A 99 8.18 -37.94 -11.36
N PHE A 100 7.67 -38.17 -10.15
CA PHE A 100 7.72 -37.22 -9.02
C PHE A 100 8.64 -37.79 -7.95
N PRO A 101 9.97 -37.64 -8.08
CA PRO A 101 10.89 -38.18 -7.11
C PRO A 101 10.77 -37.44 -5.77
N ASN A 102 10.81 -38.18 -4.66
CA ASN A 102 10.84 -37.61 -3.29
C ASN A 102 12.23 -37.07 -2.90
N SER A 103 13.08 -36.72 -3.87
CA SER A 103 14.38 -36.11 -3.62
C SER A 103 14.30 -34.58 -3.75
N PRO A 104 14.84 -33.82 -2.78
CA PRO A 104 14.93 -32.37 -2.90
C PRO A 104 15.72 -31.96 -4.14
N SER A 105 15.28 -30.91 -4.82
CA SER A 105 16.02 -30.30 -5.92
C SER A 105 16.06 -28.79 -5.79
N THR A 106 17.21 -28.21 -6.14
CA THR A 106 17.38 -26.75 -6.20
C THR A 106 17.14 -26.31 -7.64
N LEU A 107 16.16 -25.44 -7.84
CA LEU A 107 15.79 -24.92 -9.15
C LEU A 107 15.88 -23.39 -9.16
N PRO A 108 16.33 -22.77 -10.27
CA PRO A 108 16.28 -21.33 -10.42
C PRO A 108 14.84 -20.81 -10.30
N ASN A 109 14.64 -19.81 -9.43
CA ASN A 109 13.39 -19.06 -9.36
C ASN A 109 13.34 -18.05 -10.53
N PRO A 110 12.34 -18.11 -11.42
CA PRO A 110 12.21 -17.23 -12.58
C PRO A 110 12.01 -15.78 -12.14
N ASN A 111 11.48 -15.56 -10.93
CA ASN A 111 11.30 -14.24 -10.32
C ASN A 111 12.41 -13.90 -9.32
N GLY A 112 13.42 -14.78 -9.18
CA GLY A 112 14.55 -14.55 -8.30
C GLY A 112 15.28 -13.25 -8.67
N GLY A 113 15.55 -12.41 -7.67
CA GLY A 113 16.18 -11.10 -7.85
C GLY A 113 15.21 -9.95 -8.11
N LEU A 114 13.91 -10.23 -8.26
CA LEU A 114 12.86 -9.22 -8.40
C LEU A 114 12.07 -9.05 -7.10
N MET A 115 11.32 -7.95 -6.99
CA MET A 115 10.37 -7.76 -5.89
C MET A 115 9.18 -8.72 -6.01
N SER A 116 8.77 -9.29 -4.87
CA SER A 116 7.57 -10.13 -4.80
C SER A 116 6.31 -9.32 -5.09
N SER A 117 5.37 -9.90 -5.84
CA SER A 117 4.08 -9.28 -6.18
C SER A 117 3.22 -8.93 -4.96
N PHE A 118 3.30 -9.72 -3.89
CA PHE A 118 2.56 -9.49 -2.63
C PHE A 118 3.15 -8.39 -1.74
N SER A 119 4.34 -7.86 -2.07
CA SER A 119 5.00 -6.87 -1.22
C SER A 119 4.19 -5.57 -1.22
N SER A 120 3.81 -5.10 -0.03
CA SER A 120 3.08 -3.84 0.12
C SER A 120 3.88 -2.65 -0.42
N TYR A 121 3.15 -1.71 -1.00
CA TYR A 121 3.67 -0.43 -1.47
C TYR A 121 3.48 0.63 -0.39
N GLY A 122 4.43 1.56 -0.31
CA GLY A 122 4.20 2.89 0.24
C GLY A 122 3.88 3.91 -0.88
N PRO A 123 4.15 5.21 -0.63
CA PRO A 123 4.50 5.78 0.67
C PRO A 123 3.37 5.61 1.69
N THR A 124 3.61 5.99 2.95
CA THR A 124 2.50 6.21 3.89
C THR A 124 1.63 7.39 3.42
N TYR A 125 0.42 7.56 3.96
CA TYR A 125 -0.41 8.73 3.64
C TYR A 125 0.31 10.07 3.95
N ASP A 126 1.14 10.10 5.00
CA ASP A 126 1.98 11.25 5.35
C ASP A 126 3.28 11.39 4.54
N MET A 127 3.38 10.68 3.41
CA MET A 127 4.53 10.72 2.49
C MET A 127 5.87 10.23 3.08
N TYR A 128 5.85 9.43 4.14
CA TYR A 128 7.07 8.74 4.58
C TYR A 128 7.42 7.61 3.62
N LEU A 129 8.72 7.54 3.29
CA LEU A 129 9.27 6.48 2.45
C LEU A 129 9.19 5.13 3.18
N LYS A 130 8.36 4.24 2.63
CA LYS A 130 8.23 2.84 3.04
C LYS A 130 8.06 1.92 1.82
N PRO A 131 8.56 0.67 1.89
CA PRO A 131 9.43 0.12 2.94
C PRO A 131 10.81 0.79 2.95
N ALA A 132 11.62 0.58 4.00
CA ALA A 132 12.94 1.21 4.11
C ALA A 132 13.95 0.63 3.08
N PHE A 133 13.91 -0.68 2.90
CA PHE A 133 14.71 -1.49 1.97
C PHE A 133 14.10 -2.89 1.90
N SER A 134 14.57 -3.71 0.97
CA SER A 134 14.06 -5.05 0.69
C SER A 134 15.03 -6.16 1.12
N ALA A 135 14.48 -7.35 1.37
CA ALA A 135 15.22 -8.57 1.70
C ALA A 135 14.56 -9.81 1.05
N PRO A 136 15.29 -10.93 0.93
CA PRO A 136 14.70 -12.18 0.45
C PRO A 136 13.53 -12.62 1.34
N GLY A 137 12.33 -12.70 0.75
CA GLY A 137 11.12 -13.15 1.43
C GLY A 137 10.23 -14.06 0.58
N GLY A 138 10.59 -14.35 -0.67
CA GLY A 138 9.85 -15.26 -1.54
C GLY A 138 10.52 -16.62 -1.61
N SER A 139 9.72 -17.69 -1.44
CA SER A 139 10.18 -19.09 -1.53
C SER A 139 11.34 -19.41 -0.59
N ILE A 140 11.20 -19.04 0.68
CA ILE A 140 12.22 -19.23 1.72
C ILE A 140 12.02 -20.59 2.39
N LEU A 141 13.01 -21.48 2.25
CA LEU A 141 13.08 -22.73 3.00
C LEU A 141 13.52 -22.43 4.44
N SER A 142 12.72 -22.83 5.42
CA SER A 142 13.03 -22.67 6.85
C SER A 142 12.43 -23.79 7.69
N THR A 143 12.77 -23.81 8.97
CA THR A 143 12.20 -24.71 9.97
C THR A 143 10.68 -24.54 10.09
N TRP A 144 9.99 -25.65 10.35
CA TRP A 144 8.54 -25.76 10.51
C TRP A 144 8.22 -26.71 11.66
N PRO A 145 7.02 -26.67 12.29
CA PRO A 145 6.68 -27.63 13.32
C PRO A 145 6.87 -29.08 12.86
N VAL A 146 7.48 -29.92 13.70
CA VAL A 146 7.82 -31.31 13.37
C VAL A 146 6.58 -32.10 12.98
N ALA A 147 5.47 -31.92 13.71
CA ALA A 147 4.19 -32.53 13.40
C ALA A 147 3.60 -32.13 12.03
N LEU A 148 4.13 -31.07 11.41
CA LEU A 148 3.71 -30.54 10.10
C LEU A 148 4.80 -30.72 9.03
N GLY A 149 5.86 -31.49 9.31
CA GLY A 149 6.89 -31.84 8.32
C GLY A 149 8.28 -31.23 8.54
N SER A 150 8.56 -30.59 9.69
CA SER A 150 9.87 -30.08 10.13
C SER A 150 10.49 -28.94 9.32
N TRP A 151 10.17 -28.83 8.03
CA TRP A 151 10.65 -27.80 7.10
C TRP A 151 9.53 -27.38 6.16
N ALA A 152 9.51 -26.10 5.79
CA ALA A 152 8.56 -25.57 4.83
C ALA A 152 9.22 -24.50 3.95
N ILE A 153 8.68 -24.34 2.74
CA ILE A 153 9.02 -23.24 1.85
C ILE A 153 7.84 -22.28 1.87
N GLU A 154 8.04 -21.13 2.49
CA GLU A 154 7.01 -20.10 2.66
C GLU A 154 7.41 -18.80 1.97
N SER A 155 6.42 -17.93 1.73
CA SER A 155 6.63 -16.63 1.12
C SER A 155 5.91 -15.53 1.89
N GLY A 156 6.59 -14.42 2.12
CA GLY A 156 6.01 -13.25 2.79
C GLY A 156 7.05 -12.23 3.20
N THR A 157 6.61 -11.00 3.43
CA THR A 157 7.43 -9.99 4.14
C THR A 157 7.74 -10.45 5.58
N SER A 158 6.91 -11.33 6.15
CA SER A 158 7.18 -12.08 7.39
C SER A 158 8.43 -12.95 7.32
N MET A 159 8.87 -13.40 6.13
CA MET A 159 10.12 -14.15 5.93
C MET A 159 11.30 -13.23 5.64
N ALA A 160 11.06 -12.09 4.98
CA ALA A 160 12.06 -11.04 4.80
C ALA A 160 12.50 -10.41 6.15
N THR A 161 11.55 -10.23 7.08
CA THR A 161 11.80 -9.62 8.39
C THR A 161 12.86 -10.34 9.23
N PRO A 162 12.78 -11.66 9.47
CA PRO A 162 13.81 -12.39 10.23
C PRO A 162 15.15 -12.43 9.49
N PHE A 163 15.18 -12.39 8.15
CA PHE A 163 16.42 -12.25 7.39
C PHE A 163 17.13 -10.92 7.72
N VAL A 164 16.37 -9.82 7.78
CA VAL A 164 16.88 -8.50 8.19
C VAL A 164 17.30 -8.51 9.66
N ALA A 165 16.56 -9.18 10.54
CA ALA A 165 16.92 -9.29 11.96
C ALA A 165 18.28 -9.99 12.15
N GLY A 166 18.52 -11.10 11.47
CA GLY A 166 19.82 -11.77 11.46
C GLY A 166 20.93 -10.90 10.86
N SER A 167 20.62 -10.18 9.78
CA SER A 167 21.55 -9.23 9.15
C SER A 167 21.94 -8.08 10.10
N ALA A 168 20.99 -7.55 10.86
CA ALA A 168 21.22 -6.53 11.88
C ALA A 168 22.10 -7.07 13.02
N ALA A 169 21.89 -8.32 13.45
CA ALA A 169 22.75 -8.96 14.45
C ALA A 169 24.22 -9.04 13.97
N LEU A 170 24.46 -9.43 12.72
CA LEU A 170 25.79 -9.44 12.11
C LEU A 170 26.41 -8.03 12.04
N LEU A 171 25.60 -7.03 11.66
CA LEU A 171 26.05 -5.64 11.63
C LEU A 171 26.49 -5.15 13.01
N LEU A 172 25.70 -5.41 14.05
CA LEU A 172 26.01 -5.04 15.44
C LEU A 172 27.21 -5.81 15.99
N GLN A 173 27.39 -7.07 15.60
CA GLN A 173 28.58 -7.85 15.96
C GLN A 173 29.85 -7.23 15.35
N ALA A 174 29.79 -6.82 14.09
CA ALA A 174 30.96 -6.31 13.38
C ALA A 174 31.27 -4.84 13.69
N ARG A 175 30.25 -4.00 13.94
CA ARG A 175 30.41 -2.53 14.14
C ARG A 175 30.22 -2.09 15.60
N GLY A 176 30.02 -3.03 16.52
CA GLY A 176 29.79 -2.77 17.93
C GLY A 176 28.33 -2.51 18.29
N LYS A 177 27.97 -2.79 19.55
CA LYS A 177 26.59 -2.80 20.06
C LYS A 177 26.17 -1.47 20.71
N SER A 178 26.79 -0.36 20.31
CA SER A 178 26.47 0.95 20.90
C SER A 178 25.10 1.46 20.42
N LEU A 179 24.49 2.36 21.20
CA LEU A 179 23.26 3.04 20.80
C LEU A 179 23.41 3.77 19.45
N ALA A 180 24.58 4.33 19.19
CA ALA A 180 24.88 5.02 17.93
C ALA A 180 24.85 4.06 16.74
N THR A 181 25.48 2.87 16.86
CA THR A 181 25.44 1.86 15.81
C THR A 181 24.02 1.34 15.58
N ALA A 182 23.27 1.09 16.66
CA ALA A 182 21.88 0.63 16.57
C ALA A 182 20.98 1.65 15.85
N LYS A 183 21.09 2.94 16.20
CA LYS A 183 20.33 4.01 15.54
C LYS A 183 20.73 4.18 14.06
N ALA A 184 22.00 3.97 13.73
CA ALA A 184 22.49 4.10 12.35
C ALA A 184 22.22 2.87 11.47
N ALA A 185 21.82 1.72 12.05
CA ALA A 185 21.73 0.44 11.33
C ALA A 185 20.85 0.53 10.07
N ARG A 186 19.68 1.17 10.17
CA ARG A 186 18.79 1.38 9.02
C ARG A 186 19.49 2.18 7.91
N SER A 187 20.08 3.33 8.23
CA SER A 187 20.76 4.17 7.25
C SER A 187 21.95 3.47 6.60
N ILE A 188 22.68 2.64 7.36
CA ILE A 188 23.79 1.84 6.83
C ILE A 188 23.25 0.83 5.78
N PHE A 189 22.19 0.08 6.11
CA PHE A 189 21.59 -0.84 5.14
C PHE A 189 21.04 -0.12 3.91
N GLN A 190 20.44 1.06 4.08
CA GLN A 190 19.94 1.85 2.96
C GLN A 190 21.06 2.39 2.07
N ASN A 191 22.15 2.89 2.66
CA ASN A 191 23.29 3.37 1.89
C ASN A 191 23.90 2.28 1.01
N THR A 192 23.91 1.02 1.47
CA THR A 192 24.58 -0.08 0.76
C THR A 192 23.63 -0.99 -0.01
N ALA A 193 22.31 -0.80 0.12
CA ALA A 193 21.30 -1.53 -0.60
C ALA A 193 21.44 -1.34 -2.12
N THR A 194 21.03 -2.36 -2.87
CA THR A 194 21.12 -2.41 -4.32
C THR A 194 19.72 -2.37 -4.93
N PRO A 195 19.37 -1.32 -5.69
CA PRO A 195 18.09 -1.26 -6.39
C PRO A 195 17.92 -2.45 -7.33
N VAL A 196 16.72 -3.04 -7.34
CA VAL A 196 16.35 -4.15 -8.22
C VAL A 196 15.49 -3.64 -9.38
N LYS A 197 15.54 -4.35 -10.51
CA LYS A 197 14.73 -4.09 -11.69
C LYS A 197 13.27 -4.52 -11.48
N LEU A 198 12.36 -3.95 -12.25
CA LEU A 198 10.95 -4.36 -12.30
C LEU A 198 10.81 -5.76 -12.92
N THR A 199 11.52 -6.00 -14.03
CA THR A 199 11.55 -7.24 -14.81
C THR A 199 13.00 -7.70 -15.02
N LYS A 200 13.20 -8.86 -15.64
CA LYS A 200 14.55 -9.37 -15.96
C LYS A 200 15.13 -8.81 -17.25
N ASP A 201 14.36 -7.99 -17.97
CA ASP A 201 14.75 -7.47 -19.27
C ASP A 201 15.93 -6.49 -19.14
N ASN A 202 16.70 -6.36 -20.22
CA ASN A 202 17.92 -5.55 -20.21
C ASN A 202 17.61 -4.06 -20.03
N ASP A 203 16.55 -3.59 -20.69
CA ASP A 203 16.00 -2.22 -20.69
C ASP A 203 14.97 -1.97 -19.57
N SER A 204 14.73 -2.97 -18.72
CA SER A 204 13.80 -2.86 -17.59
C SER A 204 14.10 -1.66 -16.69
N LEU A 205 13.04 -0.93 -16.34
CA LEU A 205 13.11 0.12 -15.33
C LEU A 205 13.57 -0.47 -13.98
N ILE A 206 14.25 0.36 -13.19
CA ILE A 206 14.41 0.07 -11.76
C ILE A 206 13.03 0.18 -11.12
N ASP A 207 12.71 -0.77 -10.25
CA ASP A 207 11.43 -0.76 -9.54
C ASP A 207 11.27 0.48 -8.66
N THR A 208 10.05 0.93 -8.41
CA THR A 208 9.81 2.14 -7.60
C THR A 208 10.32 1.95 -6.17
N ALA A 209 10.94 2.98 -5.60
CA ALA A 209 11.31 2.97 -4.17
C ALA A 209 10.09 2.83 -3.26
N SER A 210 8.87 3.10 -3.74
CA SER A 210 7.65 2.85 -2.98
C SER A 210 7.35 1.36 -2.81
N ARG A 211 7.94 0.48 -3.61
CA ARG A 211 7.89 -0.98 -3.40
C ARG A 211 9.16 -1.53 -2.77
N GLN A 212 10.33 -1.10 -3.25
CA GLN A 212 11.60 -1.71 -2.84
C GLN A 212 12.41 -0.92 -1.77
N GLY A 213 11.97 0.29 -1.42
CA GLY A 213 12.75 1.20 -0.60
C GLY A 213 14.12 1.53 -1.22
N ALA A 214 15.17 1.46 -0.41
CA ALA A 214 16.56 1.60 -0.87
C ALA A 214 17.05 0.45 -1.79
N GLY A 215 16.26 -0.63 -1.93
CA GLY A 215 16.58 -1.82 -2.70
C GLY A 215 16.97 -3.02 -1.83
N LEU A 216 17.49 -4.07 -2.46
CA LEU A 216 17.90 -5.30 -1.79
C LEU A 216 19.09 -5.04 -0.86
N LEU A 217 18.96 -5.40 0.42
CA LEU A 217 20.06 -5.23 1.38
C LEU A 217 21.34 -5.94 0.94
N ASN A 218 22.48 -5.33 1.26
CA ASN A 218 23.79 -5.94 1.07
C ASN A 218 24.56 -5.96 2.40
N VAL A 219 24.50 -7.10 3.09
CA VAL A 219 25.08 -7.27 4.44
C VAL A 219 26.59 -7.10 4.43
N TYR A 220 27.27 -7.64 3.41
CA TYR A 220 28.72 -7.52 3.28
C TYR A 220 29.14 -6.05 3.15
N ASN A 221 28.52 -5.31 2.24
CA ASN A 221 28.81 -3.90 2.05
C ASN A 221 28.42 -3.07 3.28
N ALA A 222 27.29 -3.37 3.94
CA ALA A 222 26.86 -2.69 5.17
C ALA A 222 27.90 -2.81 6.31
N ILE A 223 28.50 -3.99 6.46
CA ILE A 223 29.54 -4.26 7.45
C ILE A 223 30.86 -3.59 7.08
N LYS A 224 31.23 -3.59 5.79
CA LYS A 224 32.50 -3.03 5.30
C LYS A 224 32.49 -1.52 5.07
N ALA A 225 31.33 -0.90 4.97
CA ALA A 225 31.20 0.52 4.66
C ALA A 225 31.86 1.39 5.75
N THR A 226 32.90 2.12 5.34
CA THR A 226 33.58 3.14 6.14
C THR A 226 33.02 4.54 5.89
N GLY A 227 32.29 4.74 4.79
CA GLY A 227 31.61 6.00 4.49
C GLY A 227 30.11 5.94 4.80
N SER A 228 29.49 7.12 4.91
CA SER A 228 28.03 7.27 5.02
C SER A 228 27.54 8.46 4.21
N LEU A 229 26.33 8.34 3.67
CA LEU A 229 25.63 9.39 2.93
C LEU A 229 24.30 9.68 3.62
N THR A 230 24.19 10.83 4.28
CA THR A 230 23.03 11.17 5.11
C THR A 230 22.39 12.50 4.70
N PRO A 231 21.06 12.65 4.78
CA PRO A 231 20.09 11.61 5.14
C PRO A 231 20.02 10.48 4.09
N SER A 232 19.68 9.27 4.53
CA SER A 232 19.55 8.09 3.64
C SER A 232 18.23 8.06 2.87
N GLU A 233 17.28 8.92 3.26
CA GLU A 233 15.97 9.13 2.66
C GLU A 233 15.75 10.64 2.44
N LEU A 234 15.25 11.02 1.27
CA LEU A 234 14.91 12.39 0.89
C LEU A 234 13.43 12.45 0.54
N LEU A 235 12.64 13.08 1.40
CA LEU A 235 11.20 13.24 1.17
C LEU A 235 10.98 14.55 0.42
N LEU A 236 10.55 14.44 -0.83
CA LEU A 236 10.28 15.58 -1.70
C LEU A 236 8.85 16.10 -1.58
N ASN A 237 7.99 15.35 -0.88
CA ASN A 237 6.58 15.62 -0.67
C ASN A 237 5.79 15.67 -1.99
N ASP A 238 4.59 16.27 -1.95
CA ASP A 238 3.72 16.48 -3.10
C ASP A 238 3.99 17.81 -3.81
N THR A 239 3.28 18.09 -4.89
CA THR A 239 3.46 19.34 -5.66
C THR A 239 2.91 20.58 -4.97
N ALA A 240 2.01 20.44 -3.98
CA ALA A 240 1.51 21.56 -3.20
C ALA A 240 2.54 22.03 -2.15
N ASN A 241 3.27 21.10 -1.55
CA ASN A 241 4.21 21.33 -0.45
C ASN A 241 5.62 20.83 -0.80
N PHE A 242 6.04 21.08 -2.05
CA PHE A 242 7.25 20.49 -2.62
C PHE A 242 8.52 20.90 -1.87
N ASN A 243 9.33 19.90 -1.49
CA ASN A 243 10.62 20.08 -0.84
C ASN A 243 11.76 19.64 -1.76
N GLY A 244 12.20 20.55 -2.63
CA GLY A 244 13.14 20.23 -3.72
C GLY A 244 14.62 20.40 -3.42
N GLU A 245 15.02 21.01 -2.30
CA GLU A 245 16.41 21.30 -2.00
C GLU A 245 16.88 20.55 -0.76
N HIS A 246 17.96 19.78 -0.90
CA HIS A 246 18.49 18.94 0.16
C HIS A 246 20.00 19.05 0.25
N ILE A 247 20.53 18.93 1.46
CA ILE A 247 21.97 18.82 1.71
C ILE A 247 22.27 17.38 2.12
N LEU A 248 23.12 16.72 1.35
CA LEU A 248 23.69 15.42 1.67
C LEU A 248 25.06 15.60 2.32
N LEU A 249 25.28 14.90 3.42
CA LEU A 249 26.54 14.83 4.14
C LEU A 249 27.24 13.51 3.79
N LEU A 250 28.41 13.62 3.17
CA LEU A 250 29.33 12.53 2.89
C LEU A 250 30.40 12.49 3.99
N ASN A 251 30.33 11.47 4.82
CA ASN A 251 31.31 11.27 5.89
C ASN A 251 32.23 10.09 5.55
N ASN A 252 33.51 10.21 5.87
CA ASN A 252 34.51 9.17 5.69
C ASN A 252 35.14 8.77 7.04
N CYS A 253 34.68 7.67 7.64
CA CYS A 253 35.28 7.09 8.84
C CYS A 253 36.47 6.15 8.53
N GLY A 254 36.93 6.11 7.28
CA GLY A 254 38.10 5.32 6.87
C GLY A 254 39.42 5.97 7.27
N LYS A 255 40.53 5.28 6.97
CA LYS A 255 41.90 5.74 7.27
C LYS A 255 42.57 6.49 6.11
N LYS A 256 41.95 6.48 4.93
CA LYS A 256 42.48 7.09 3.70
C LYS A 256 41.44 8.05 3.11
N PRO A 257 41.87 9.13 2.42
CA PRO A 257 40.93 10.00 1.72
C PRO A 257 40.18 9.21 0.64
N VAL A 258 38.88 9.49 0.48
CA VAL A 258 38.04 8.86 -0.54
C VAL A 258 37.45 9.95 -1.43
N THR A 259 37.59 9.79 -2.75
CA THR A 259 36.94 10.67 -3.73
C THR A 259 35.64 10.04 -4.17
N TYR A 260 34.52 10.71 -3.90
CA TYR A 260 33.19 10.28 -4.32
C TYR A 260 32.75 11.00 -5.59
N LYS A 261 32.29 10.25 -6.60
CA LYS A 261 31.53 10.75 -7.75
C LYS A 261 30.05 10.49 -7.49
N LEU A 262 29.24 11.55 -7.47
CA LEU A 262 27.80 11.49 -7.27
C LEU A 262 27.06 11.51 -8.61
N THR A 263 26.06 10.64 -8.72
CA THR A 263 25.23 10.45 -9.93
C THR A 263 23.78 10.23 -9.54
N HIS A 264 22.86 10.63 -10.42
CA HIS A 264 21.44 10.35 -10.29
C HIS A 264 21.12 9.01 -10.96
N VAL A 265 20.36 8.17 -10.27
CA VAL A 265 19.86 6.88 -10.77
C VAL A 265 18.33 6.90 -10.65
N PRO A 266 17.59 7.04 -11.76
CA PRO A 266 16.13 7.09 -11.72
C PRO A 266 15.52 5.70 -11.45
N ALA A 267 14.39 5.69 -10.75
CA ALA A 267 13.50 4.53 -10.65
C ALA A 267 12.19 4.80 -11.42
N GLY A 268 11.43 3.74 -11.71
CA GLY A 268 10.13 3.85 -12.35
C GLY A 268 9.14 4.63 -11.48
N THR A 269 8.31 5.43 -12.13
CA THR A 269 7.28 6.23 -11.48
C THR A 269 5.97 5.47 -11.45
N ALA A 270 5.41 5.30 -10.26
CA ALA A 270 4.24 4.45 -10.02
C ALA A 270 2.95 5.26 -10.12
N ASN A 271 2.06 4.88 -11.03
CA ASN A 271 0.71 5.44 -11.13
C ASN A 271 -0.19 4.72 -10.13
N THR A 272 -0.49 5.38 -9.01
CA THR A 272 -1.03 4.70 -7.83
C THR A 272 -2.55 4.65 -7.79
N ILE A 273 -3.25 5.54 -8.50
CA ILE A 273 -4.70 5.64 -8.50
C ILE A 273 -5.27 5.29 -9.88
N ASN A 274 -6.35 4.50 -9.88
CA ASN A 274 -7.20 4.24 -11.03
C ASN A 274 -8.61 4.76 -10.74
N GLY A 275 -9.03 5.81 -11.45
CA GLY A 275 -10.25 6.56 -11.11
C GLY A 275 -10.12 7.27 -9.78
N THR A 276 -10.76 6.74 -8.74
CA THR A 276 -10.67 7.25 -7.36
C THR A 276 -10.03 6.26 -6.40
N GLU A 277 -9.77 5.02 -6.83
CA GLU A 277 -9.27 3.95 -5.98
C GLU A 277 -7.77 3.70 -6.15
N ALA A 278 -7.14 3.15 -5.10
CA ALA A 278 -5.78 2.67 -5.19
C ALA A 278 -5.67 1.45 -6.12
N THR A 279 -4.61 1.40 -6.92
CA THR A 279 -4.32 0.25 -7.77
C THR A 279 -3.90 -0.96 -6.91
N ALA A 280 -4.65 -2.07 -6.99
CA ALA A 280 -4.42 -3.29 -6.21
C ALA A 280 -3.04 -3.91 -6.43
N GLY A 281 -2.49 -3.72 -7.62
CA GLY A 281 -1.24 -4.32 -8.08
C GLY A 281 -1.46 -5.23 -9.31
N PRO A 282 -0.44 -5.43 -10.15
CA PRO A 282 0.83 -4.70 -10.16
C PRO A 282 0.61 -3.22 -10.48
N VAL A 283 1.26 -2.33 -9.74
CA VAL A 283 1.12 -0.88 -9.95
C VAL A 283 1.90 -0.51 -11.22
N PRO A 284 1.26 0.08 -12.25
CA PRO A 284 1.93 0.44 -13.50
C PRO A 284 3.09 1.41 -13.24
N LEU A 285 4.26 1.11 -13.82
CA LEU A 285 5.42 1.99 -13.79
C LEU A 285 5.65 2.63 -15.16
N VAL A 286 5.89 3.94 -15.15
CA VAL A 286 6.25 4.71 -16.34
C VAL A 286 7.65 5.29 -16.20
N ASN A 287 8.28 5.58 -17.34
CA ASN A 287 9.54 6.32 -17.38
C ASN A 287 9.25 7.81 -17.18
N GLY A 288 9.38 8.30 -15.94
CA GLY A 288 9.06 9.68 -15.60
C GLY A 288 9.71 10.12 -14.29
N ALA A 289 11.03 10.26 -14.28
CA ALA A 289 11.79 10.59 -13.08
C ALA A 289 11.96 12.11 -12.84
N ALA A 290 12.30 12.48 -11.61
CA ALA A 290 12.70 13.85 -11.28
C ALA A 290 13.96 14.27 -12.04
N ALA A 291 14.03 15.55 -12.41
CA ALA A 291 15.29 16.14 -12.87
C ALA A 291 16.13 16.52 -11.64
N VAL A 292 17.40 16.12 -11.61
CA VAL A 292 18.28 16.26 -10.45
C VAL A 292 19.55 17.02 -10.79
N LYS A 293 19.88 18.03 -9.99
CA LYS A 293 21.15 18.77 -10.03
C LYS A 293 21.95 18.47 -8.77
N ILE A 294 23.23 18.10 -8.91
CA ILE A 294 24.12 17.74 -7.79
C ILE A 294 25.34 18.65 -7.81
N ILE A 295 25.61 19.38 -6.71
CA ILE A 295 26.72 20.33 -6.61
C ILE A 295 27.40 20.23 -5.23
N PRO A 296 28.72 19.94 -5.17
CA PRO A 296 29.53 19.41 -6.26
C PRO A 296 29.16 17.94 -6.58
N ASN A 297 29.32 17.52 -7.83
CA ASN A 297 29.10 16.11 -8.22
C ASN A 297 30.35 15.22 -8.03
N LYS A 298 31.48 15.81 -7.61
CA LYS A 298 32.71 15.11 -7.26
C LYS A 298 33.32 15.78 -6.05
N VAL A 299 33.62 15.00 -5.01
CA VAL A 299 34.16 15.53 -3.75
C VAL A 299 35.16 14.57 -3.13
N THR A 300 36.28 15.08 -2.64
CA THR A 300 37.27 14.31 -1.89
C THR A 300 37.07 14.55 -0.41
N VAL A 301 36.87 13.48 0.35
CA VAL A 301 36.60 13.52 1.78
C VAL A 301 37.80 12.93 2.53
N PRO A 302 38.56 13.74 3.28
CA PRO A 302 39.65 13.25 4.10
C PRO A 302 39.19 12.25 5.17
N PRO A 303 40.10 11.42 5.73
CA PRO A 303 39.81 10.57 6.87
C PRO A 303 39.19 11.35 8.04
N GLY A 304 38.14 10.81 8.66
CA GLY A 304 37.44 11.40 9.81
C GLY A 304 36.68 12.69 9.51
N SER A 305 36.57 13.09 8.24
CA SER A 305 35.95 14.34 7.82
C SER A 305 34.60 14.13 7.14
N THR A 306 33.82 15.21 7.08
CA THR A 306 32.53 15.27 6.38
C THR A 306 32.57 16.36 5.32
N ALA A 307 32.02 16.07 4.14
CA ALA A 307 31.79 17.06 3.08
C ALA A 307 30.28 17.16 2.77
N SER A 308 29.84 18.36 2.38
CA SER A 308 28.44 18.61 2.04
C SER A 308 28.25 18.66 0.52
N VAL A 309 27.13 18.12 0.05
CA VAL A 309 26.69 18.17 -1.35
C VAL A 309 25.25 18.65 -1.41
N CYS A 310 24.99 19.71 -2.17
CA CYS A 310 23.65 20.19 -2.43
C CYS A 310 23.01 19.38 -3.57
N VAL A 311 21.78 18.94 -3.37
CA VAL A 311 20.97 18.26 -4.36
C VAL A 311 19.66 19.02 -4.55
N THR A 312 19.37 19.39 -5.79
CA THR A 312 18.13 20.08 -6.17
C THR A 312 17.30 19.19 -7.09
N PHE A 313 16.02 19.05 -6.79
CA PHE A 313 15.06 18.25 -7.53
C PHE A 313 14.05 19.15 -8.24
N LYS A 314 13.58 18.71 -9.40
CA LYS A 314 12.35 19.18 -10.04
C LYS A 314 11.43 17.99 -10.30
N PRO A 315 10.13 18.06 -9.98
CA PRO A 315 9.20 16.99 -10.27
C PRO A 315 9.17 16.67 -11.78
N PRO A 316 8.89 15.42 -12.17
CA PRO A 316 8.69 15.06 -13.57
C PRO A 316 7.53 15.86 -14.19
N ALA A 317 7.68 16.23 -15.47
CA ALA A 317 6.65 16.89 -16.26
C ALA A 317 5.91 15.88 -17.15
N GLY A 318 4.67 16.21 -17.54
CA GLY A 318 3.89 15.41 -18.49
C GLY A 318 3.23 14.16 -17.91
N LEU A 319 3.22 13.99 -16.58
CA LEU A 319 2.47 12.93 -15.92
C LEU A 319 1.04 13.36 -15.62
N ASP A 320 0.10 12.42 -15.62
CA ASP A 320 -1.28 12.66 -15.24
C ASP A 320 -1.42 12.74 -13.70
N PRO A 321 -1.71 13.93 -13.13
CA PRO A 321 -1.81 14.10 -11.68
C PRO A 321 -3.00 13.37 -11.07
N THR A 322 -4.02 12.99 -11.85
CA THR A 322 -5.19 12.25 -11.35
C THR A 322 -4.86 10.82 -10.94
N THR A 323 -3.78 10.26 -11.47
CA THR A 323 -3.25 8.94 -11.10
C THR A 323 -2.32 8.95 -9.89
N PHE A 324 -2.10 10.13 -9.29
CA PHE A 324 -1.15 10.38 -8.20
C PHE A 324 0.21 9.69 -8.41
N PRO A 325 0.99 10.13 -9.42
CA PRO A 325 2.24 9.46 -9.78
C PRO A 325 3.28 9.62 -8.68
N VAL A 326 3.74 8.50 -8.11
CA VAL A 326 4.83 8.47 -7.12
C VAL A 326 6.15 8.26 -7.86
N TYR A 327 6.96 9.32 -7.94
CA TYR A 327 8.27 9.28 -8.58
C TYR A 327 9.36 9.08 -7.52
N SER A 328 10.40 8.34 -7.89
CA SER A 328 11.48 7.99 -6.96
C SER A 328 12.81 7.75 -7.68
N GLY A 329 13.86 7.54 -6.89
CA GLY A 329 15.19 7.20 -7.40
C GLY A 329 16.26 7.38 -6.33
N TYR A 330 17.51 7.43 -6.78
CA TYR A 330 18.68 7.38 -5.89
C TYR A 330 19.73 8.41 -6.27
N ILE A 331 20.34 9.03 -5.27
CA ILE A 331 21.63 9.71 -5.38
C ILE A 331 22.71 8.72 -5.01
N LYS A 332 23.47 8.27 -6.02
CA LYS A 332 24.54 7.26 -5.88
C LYS A 332 25.90 7.95 -5.79
N ALA A 333 26.61 7.75 -4.70
CA ALA A 333 28.01 8.14 -4.53
C ALA A 333 28.93 6.92 -4.72
N THR A 334 29.79 6.96 -5.72
CA THR A 334 30.81 5.93 -5.98
C THR A 334 32.17 6.45 -5.53
N GLY A 335 32.75 5.79 -4.53
CA GLY A 335 34.06 6.11 -3.96
C GLY A 335 35.21 5.52 -4.79
N SER A 336 36.36 6.19 -4.74
CA SER A 336 37.63 5.71 -5.32
C SER A 336 38.15 4.42 -4.67
N ASP A 337 37.57 4.01 -3.54
CA ASP A 337 37.83 2.76 -2.81
C ASP A 337 36.83 1.65 -3.16
N ASN A 338 36.07 1.80 -4.25
CA ASN A 338 34.99 0.93 -4.71
C ASN A 338 33.77 0.87 -3.77
N THR A 339 33.69 1.74 -2.75
CA THR A 339 32.46 1.86 -1.96
C THR A 339 31.35 2.48 -2.82
N THR A 340 30.12 2.01 -2.61
CA THR A 340 28.92 2.62 -3.19
C THR A 340 27.97 2.94 -2.07
N LEU A 341 27.60 4.22 -1.95
CA LEU A 341 26.63 4.73 -1.01
C LEU A 341 25.43 5.30 -1.79
N ARG A 342 24.23 5.18 -1.24
CA ARG A 342 23.00 5.66 -1.85
C ARG A 342 22.13 6.43 -0.86
N SER A 343 21.50 7.49 -1.34
CA SER A 343 20.38 8.15 -0.66
C SER A 343 19.16 8.05 -1.56
N THR A 344 18.03 7.62 -1.01
CA THR A 344 16.80 7.36 -1.78
C THR A 344 15.89 8.55 -1.70
N TYR A 345 15.35 9.04 -2.82
CA TYR A 345 14.35 10.10 -2.81
C TYR A 345 12.98 9.59 -3.27
N MET A 346 11.93 10.27 -2.82
CA MET A 346 10.55 10.01 -3.23
C MET A 346 9.72 11.29 -3.19
N GLY A 347 8.83 11.46 -4.16
CA GLY A 347 7.82 12.51 -4.16
C GLY A 347 6.59 12.11 -4.96
N VAL A 348 5.55 12.95 -4.91
CA VAL A 348 4.29 12.74 -5.64
C VAL A 348 4.09 13.87 -6.65
N ALA A 349 3.88 13.52 -7.92
CA ALA A 349 3.65 14.47 -9.01
C ALA A 349 2.16 14.88 -9.10
N ALA A 350 1.53 15.08 -7.96
CA ALA A 350 0.15 15.53 -7.79
C ALA A 350 0.04 16.35 -6.50
N LYS A 351 -1.12 16.92 -6.21
CA LYS A 351 -1.40 17.55 -4.92
C LYS A 351 -2.22 16.56 -4.11
N LEU A 352 -1.73 16.13 -2.95
CA LEU A 352 -2.42 15.14 -2.13
C LEU A 352 -3.79 15.63 -1.67
N LYS A 353 -3.92 16.94 -1.44
CA LYS A 353 -5.19 17.58 -1.13
C LYS A 353 -6.20 17.60 -2.28
N ASP A 354 -5.83 17.18 -3.49
CA ASP A 354 -6.79 17.01 -4.59
C ASP A 354 -7.34 15.56 -4.63
N ALA A 355 -6.84 14.66 -3.77
CA ALA A 355 -7.31 13.29 -3.67
C ALA A 355 -8.75 13.23 -3.16
N LYS A 356 -9.53 12.35 -3.77
CA LYS A 356 -10.88 12.02 -3.31
C LYS A 356 -10.79 11.10 -2.11
N ILE A 357 -11.52 11.43 -1.06
CA ILE A 357 -11.62 10.63 0.16
C ILE A 357 -12.87 9.78 0.09
N PHE A 358 -14.02 10.38 -0.19
CA PHE A 358 -15.26 9.63 -0.32
C PHE A 358 -15.30 8.88 -1.65
N ASP A 359 -15.80 7.66 -1.59
CA ASP A 359 -16.25 6.96 -2.77
C ASP A 359 -17.48 7.67 -3.35
N MET A 360 -17.32 8.34 -4.48
CA MET A 360 -18.42 9.01 -5.18
C MET A 360 -18.90 8.20 -6.39
N THR A 361 -18.55 6.91 -6.45
CA THR A 361 -18.98 5.97 -7.49
C THR A 361 -20.27 5.27 -7.10
N ASP A 362 -20.97 4.71 -8.09
CA ASP A 362 -22.18 3.90 -7.93
C ASP A 362 -21.86 2.38 -7.89
N ALA A 363 -20.58 2.02 -7.84
CA ALA A 363 -20.12 0.64 -8.00
C ALA A 363 -20.69 -0.33 -6.94
N TYR A 364 -20.96 0.15 -5.73
CA TYR A 364 -21.35 -0.72 -4.60
C TYR A 364 -22.87 -0.86 -4.45
N PHE A 365 -23.62 0.25 -4.50
CA PHE A 365 -25.07 0.25 -4.25
C PHE A 365 -25.91 0.64 -5.48
N GLY A 366 -25.30 0.85 -6.65
CA GLY A 366 -25.98 1.46 -7.80
C GLY A 366 -26.33 2.95 -7.60
N VAL A 367 -25.86 3.54 -6.50
CA VAL A 367 -26.01 4.95 -6.13
C VAL A 367 -24.69 5.47 -5.57
N LYS A 368 -24.42 6.76 -5.76
CA LYS A 368 -23.18 7.40 -5.30
C LYS A 368 -23.17 7.52 -3.78
N LEU A 369 -22.10 7.04 -3.16
CA LEU A 369 -21.85 7.25 -1.73
C LEU A 369 -21.29 8.67 -1.47
N PRO A 370 -21.38 9.19 -0.23
CA PRO A 370 -22.20 8.71 0.88
C PRO A 370 -23.72 8.76 0.61
N ILE A 371 -24.48 7.92 1.31
CA ILE A 371 -25.96 7.92 1.28
C ILE A 371 -26.56 7.90 2.69
N MET A 372 -27.84 8.27 2.77
CA MET A 372 -28.66 8.10 3.96
C MET A 372 -29.78 7.09 3.69
N THR A 373 -30.11 6.28 4.68
CA THR A 373 -31.28 5.40 4.63
C THR A 373 -32.36 5.81 5.63
N ASP A 374 -33.60 5.45 5.32
CA ASP A 374 -34.70 5.46 6.29
C ASP A 374 -34.57 4.29 7.29
N SER A 375 -35.53 4.19 8.21
CA SER A 375 -35.54 3.14 9.24
C SER A 375 -35.82 1.73 8.73
N TRP A 376 -36.26 1.60 7.49
CA TRP A 376 -36.42 0.31 6.80
C TRP A 376 -35.16 -0.06 6.01
N GLY A 377 -34.11 0.77 6.05
CA GLY A 377 -32.88 0.57 5.29
C GLY A 377 -32.98 0.99 3.82
N SER A 378 -34.04 1.70 3.42
CA SER A 378 -34.23 2.17 2.04
C SER A 378 -33.48 3.47 1.81
N TYR A 379 -32.84 3.60 0.64
CA TYR A 379 -32.14 4.82 0.23
C TYR A 379 -33.07 6.05 0.18
N VAL A 380 -32.63 7.15 0.79
CA VAL A 380 -33.32 8.45 0.75
C VAL A 380 -32.64 9.35 -0.28
N PRO A 381 -33.34 9.78 -1.35
CA PRO A 381 -32.76 10.66 -2.37
C PRO A 381 -32.31 12.04 -1.82
N PRO A 382 -31.30 12.71 -2.41
CA PRO A 382 -30.72 13.97 -1.91
C PRO A 382 -31.73 15.10 -1.66
N ASP A 383 -32.73 15.22 -2.54
CA ASP A 383 -33.75 16.27 -2.48
C ASP A 383 -34.99 15.87 -1.66
N ALA A 384 -34.98 14.68 -1.07
CA ALA A 384 -36.09 14.16 -0.28
C ALA A 384 -35.95 14.49 1.22
N SER A 385 -37.01 14.16 1.97
CA SER A 385 -37.03 14.23 3.43
C SER A 385 -37.50 12.90 4.01
N ALA A 386 -36.87 12.46 5.10
CA ALA A 386 -37.29 11.29 5.87
C ALA A 386 -37.59 11.70 7.33
N THR A 387 -38.64 11.11 7.91
CA THR A 387 -39.06 11.37 9.30
C THR A 387 -38.66 10.22 10.19
N TYR A 388 -38.07 10.54 11.35
CA TYR A 388 -37.57 9.57 12.32
C TYR A 388 -38.11 9.90 13.71
N THR A 389 -38.58 8.87 14.41
CA THR A 389 -39.06 8.97 15.80
C THR A 389 -37.93 8.91 16.83
N MET A 390 -36.72 8.51 16.41
CA MET A 390 -35.55 8.33 17.28
C MET A 390 -35.81 7.30 18.41
N LYS A 391 -36.75 6.37 18.21
CA LYS A 391 -37.14 5.31 19.15
C LYS A 391 -37.01 3.95 18.47
N SER A 392 -36.68 2.89 19.22
CA SER A 392 -36.71 1.50 18.76
C SER A 392 -35.96 1.21 17.44
N GLY A 393 -34.85 1.91 17.19
CA GLY A 393 -34.04 1.76 15.98
C GLY A 393 -34.46 2.63 14.80
N ASP A 394 -35.58 3.36 14.88
CA ASP A 394 -36.04 4.31 13.86
C ASP A 394 -35.20 5.58 13.87
N THR A 395 -34.02 5.47 13.27
CA THR A 395 -32.95 6.48 13.27
C THR A 395 -32.28 6.57 11.91
N PRO A 396 -31.79 7.76 11.51
CA PRO A 396 -31.06 7.91 10.26
C PRO A 396 -29.75 7.14 10.31
N SER A 397 -29.45 6.40 9.24
CA SER A 397 -28.18 5.73 9.06
C SER A 397 -27.44 6.32 7.87
N VAL A 398 -26.18 6.72 8.07
CA VAL A 398 -25.30 7.26 7.03
C VAL A 398 -24.32 6.17 6.61
N PHE A 399 -24.38 5.80 5.34
CA PHE A 399 -23.48 4.85 4.72
C PHE A 399 -22.44 5.62 3.92
N TYR A 400 -21.17 5.31 4.11
CA TYR A 400 -20.08 5.94 3.38
C TYR A 400 -18.94 4.96 3.18
N ARG A 401 -18.14 5.22 2.15
CA ARG A 401 -16.93 4.45 1.86
C ARG A 401 -15.79 5.43 1.61
N LEU A 402 -14.61 5.09 2.12
CA LEU A 402 -13.40 5.89 2.01
C LEU A 402 -12.46 5.22 1.01
N VAL A 403 -12.14 5.90 -0.09
CA VAL A 403 -11.16 5.43 -1.09
C VAL A 403 -9.73 5.90 -0.77
N GLN A 404 -9.59 6.88 0.13
CA GLN A 404 -8.33 7.34 0.72
C GLN A 404 -8.44 7.43 2.25
N GLY A 405 -7.30 7.42 2.93
CA GLY A 405 -7.27 7.72 4.36
C GLY A 405 -7.61 9.18 4.64
N THR A 406 -8.23 9.44 5.78
CA THR A 406 -8.54 10.80 6.26
C THR A 406 -7.97 11.01 7.66
N PRO A 407 -7.25 12.12 7.93
CA PRO A 407 -6.80 12.43 9.29
C PRO A 407 -7.95 12.73 10.25
N LEU A 408 -9.10 13.20 9.74
CA LEU A 408 -10.27 13.54 10.56
C LEU A 408 -11.56 13.32 9.76
N LEU A 409 -12.46 12.50 10.27
CA LEU A 409 -13.85 12.40 9.81
C LEU A 409 -14.76 12.97 10.89
N ARG A 410 -15.68 13.86 10.50
CA ARG A 410 -16.61 14.48 11.43
C ARG A 410 -18.01 14.59 10.83
N LEU A 411 -19.01 14.22 11.62
CA LEU A 411 -20.42 14.41 11.31
C LEU A 411 -20.99 15.44 12.29
N ASP A 412 -21.60 16.49 11.76
CA ASP A 412 -22.30 17.49 12.54
C ASP A 412 -23.77 17.57 12.12
N LEU A 413 -24.63 17.94 13.06
CA LEU A 413 -26.01 18.29 12.76
C LEU A 413 -26.08 19.78 12.44
N ILE A 414 -26.70 20.12 11.31
CA ILE A 414 -26.93 21.50 10.87
C ILE A 414 -28.42 21.74 10.64
N ASP A 415 -28.84 23.01 10.67
CA ASP A 415 -30.21 23.39 10.31
C ASP A 415 -30.49 22.99 8.86
N SER A 416 -31.70 22.49 8.57
CA SER A 416 -32.09 22.09 7.21
C SER A 416 -32.01 23.21 6.17
N LYS A 417 -32.08 24.47 6.60
CA LYS A 417 -31.96 25.68 5.76
C LYS A 417 -30.52 26.08 5.49
N THR A 418 -29.55 25.54 6.23
CA THR A 418 -28.14 25.84 6.03
C THR A 418 -27.70 25.32 4.66
N ASN A 419 -27.23 26.23 3.81
CA ASN A 419 -26.73 25.89 2.50
C ASN A 419 -25.20 25.78 2.55
N ILE A 420 -24.70 24.55 2.59
CA ILE A 420 -23.27 24.27 2.49
C ILE A 420 -22.95 24.11 1.00
N THR A 421 -22.27 25.10 0.44
CA THR A 421 -21.62 24.95 -0.85
C THR A 421 -20.20 24.49 -0.59
N SER A 422 -19.81 23.33 -1.08
CA SER A 422 -18.38 23.02 -1.17
C SER A 422 -18.01 22.51 -2.56
N ASN A 423 -16.83 22.97 -3.00
CA ASN A 423 -16.04 22.65 -4.20
C ASN A 423 -16.19 23.50 -5.48
N GLN A 424 -16.67 24.76 -5.44
CA GLN A 424 -16.45 25.75 -6.51
C GLN A 424 -16.16 27.16 -5.91
N ARG A 425 -15.25 27.90 -6.55
CA ARG A 425 -14.59 29.15 -6.10
C ARG A 425 -15.49 30.34 -5.70
N ARG A 426 -14.88 31.21 -4.86
CA ARG A 426 -15.12 32.64 -4.49
C ARG A 426 -16.19 32.87 -3.40
N SER A 427 -16.11 33.86 -2.49
CA SER A 427 -15.30 35.09 -2.35
C SER A 427 -15.22 35.45 -0.85
N ARG A 428 -14.17 36.21 -0.46
CA ARG A 428 -14.06 36.89 0.85
C ARG A 428 -15.35 37.64 1.19
N ILE A 429 -15.93 37.35 2.36
CA ILE A 429 -16.61 38.34 3.19
C ILE A 429 -16.25 38.03 4.66
N GLU A 430 -15.68 39.01 5.34
CA GLU A 430 -15.39 38.99 6.77
C GLU A 430 -16.67 38.97 7.60
N GLY A 431 -16.70 38.12 8.62
CA GLY A 431 -17.70 38.15 9.67
C GLY A 431 -17.07 37.65 10.98
N LYS A 432 -16.69 38.58 11.87
CA LYS A 432 -16.25 38.26 13.23
C LYS A 432 -17.43 37.71 14.04
N PHE A 433 -17.40 36.43 14.42
CA PHE A 433 -18.04 35.95 15.66
C PHE A 433 -17.32 34.71 16.19
N THR A 434 -16.80 34.81 17.42
CA THR A 434 -16.09 33.74 18.13
C THR A 434 -17.06 32.77 18.81
N ARG A 435 -17.06 31.48 18.45
CA ARG A 435 -17.61 30.40 19.28
C ARG A 435 -16.72 29.15 19.27
N ARG A 436 -16.59 28.51 20.44
CA ARG A 436 -15.62 27.44 20.75
C ARG A 436 -16.01 26.11 20.08
N CYS A 437 -15.16 25.53 19.25
CA CYS A 437 -15.20 24.08 18.98
C CYS A 437 -14.42 23.37 20.10
N LYS A 438 -15.11 22.57 20.92
CA LYS A 438 -14.44 21.55 21.72
C LYS A 438 -14.29 20.31 20.85
N VAL A 439 -13.05 19.90 20.58
CA VAL A 439 -12.74 18.53 20.14
C VAL A 439 -13.19 17.61 21.28
N TYR A 440 -14.17 16.74 21.04
CA TYR A 440 -14.72 15.86 22.06
C TYR A 440 -13.89 14.57 22.09
N SER A 441 -13.00 14.44 23.07
CA SER A 441 -12.34 13.18 23.40
C SER A 441 -13.33 12.27 24.15
N ARG A 442 -13.62 11.09 23.59
CA ARG A 442 -14.51 10.10 24.22
C ARG A 442 -13.90 9.57 25.52
N PRO A 443 -14.68 9.43 26.61
CA PRO A 443 -14.26 8.66 27.78
C PRO A 443 -14.39 7.17 27.44
N GLY A 444 -13.29 6.52 27.04
CA GLY A 444 -13.30 5.08 26.73
C GLY A 444 -12.20 4.57 25.80
N SER A 445 -11.25 5.41 25.35
CA SER A 445 -10.08 4.92 24.62
C SER A 445 -9.23 4.03 25.55
N THR A 446 -9.13 2.73 25.24
CA THR A 446 -8.30 1.75 25.96
C THR A 446 -6.82 1.86 25.64
N LEU A 447 -6.42 2.85 24.83
CA LEU A 447 -5.03 3.22 24.65
C LEU A 447 -4.69 4.28 25.71
N PRO A 448 -3.66 4.07 26.56
CA PRO A 448 -3.30 5.04 27.58
C PRO A 448 -3.05 6.39 26.92
N GLY A 449 -3.78 7.41 27.41
CA GLY A 449 -3.60 8.80 27.01
C GLY A 449 -2.13 9.19 27.13
N HIS A 450 -1.66 9.94 26.13
CA HIS A 450 -0.25 10.23 25.81
C HIS A 450 0.41 9.16 24.93
N SER A 451 -0.07 9.06 23.69
CA SER A 451 0.77 8.53 22.62
C SER A 451 1.84 9.57 22.26
N MET A 452 2.98 9.13 21.70
CA MET A 452 4.01 10.02 21.13
C MET A 452 3.44 11.03 20.10
N TRP A 453 2.23 10.79 19.58
CA TRP A 453 1.53 11.68 18.67
C TRP A 453 0.92 12.90 19.37
N ASP A 454 0.52 12.81 20.65
CA ASP A 454 0.10 13.98 21.45
C ASP A 454 1.28 14.94 21.69
N TRP A 455 2.51 14.40 21.71
CA TRP A 455 3.76 15.17 21.85
C TRP A 455 4.21 15.81 20.54
N LEU A 456 3.96 15.15 19.39
CA LEU A 456 4.30 15.69 18.06
C LEU A 456 3.26 16.71 17.56
N PHE A 457 2.00 16.59 18.01
CA PHE A 457 0.91 17.49 17.65
C PHE A 457 0.07 17.86 18.88
N PRO A 458 0.59 18.71 19.78
CA PRO A 458 -0.18 19.17 20.93
C PRO A 458 -1.38 19.99 20.44
N ASN A 459 -2.56 19.38 20.42
CA ASN A 459 -3.82 20.07 20.17
C ASN A 459 -4.32 20.66 21.50
N ASP A 460 -3.51 21.54 22.09
CA ASP A 460 -3.96 22.40 23.17
C ASP A 460 -5.06 23.30 22.62
N GLY A 461 -6.26 23.23 23.22
CA GLY A 461 -7.48 23.90 22.79
C GLY A 461 -7.33 25.41 22.57
N LYS A 462 -6.82 25.78 21.40
CA LYS A 462 -6.74 27.15 20.89
C LYS A 462 -8.05 27.51 20.18
N PRO A 463 -8.49 28.78 20.27
CA PRO A 463 -9.74 29.22 19.64
C PRO A 463 -9.69 29.01 18.13
N CYS A 464 -10.82 28.59 17.55
CA CYS A 464 -10.97 28.33 16.12
C CYS A 464 -11.07 29.65 15.36
N ASP A 465 -9.93 30.16 14.89
CA ASP A 465 -9.87 31.19 13.86
C ASP A 465 -9.72 30.53 12.48
N GLY A 466 -10.82 30.44 11.71
CA GLY A 466 -10.78 29.80 10.40
C GLY A 466 -12.15 29.67 9.74
N THR A 467 -12.16 29.33 8.44
CA THR A 467 -13.39 29.12 7.65
C THR A 467 -14.22 27.95 8.17
N PHE A 468 -13.61 26.97 8.84
CA PHE A 468 -14.31 25.85 9.49
C PHE A 468 -15.29 26.32 10.57
N ALA A 469 -14.93 27.34 11.34
CA ALA A 469 -15.77 27.88 12.42
C ALA A 469 -16.98 28.69 11.90
N ASN A 470 -17.00 29.03 10.60
CA ASN A 470 -18.09 29.78 9.99
C ASN A 470 -19.31 28.90 9.67
N VAL A 471 -19.17 27.57 9.72
CA VAL A 471 -20.30 26.65 9.54
C VAL A 471 -21.03 26.51 10.87
N GLU A 472 -22.24 27.07 10.96
CA GLU A 472 -23.07 26.96 12.16
C GLU A 472 -23.60 25.53 12.31
N THR A 473 -23.19 24.86 13.39
CA THR A 473 -23.63 23.50 13.74
C THR A 473 -24.38 23.49 15.05
N LEU A 474 -25.39 22.62 15.16
CA LEU A 474 -26.14 22.39 16.41
C LEU A 474 -25.37 21.48 17.37
N GLY A 475 -24.53 20.60 16.83
CA GLY A 475 -23.70 19.70 17.62
C GLY A 475 -23.02 18.62 16.79
N VAL A 476 -22.03 17.96 17.39
CA VAL A 476 -21.28 16.86 16.79
C VAL A 476 -22.07 15.56 16.97
N LEU A 477 -22.28 14.83 15.88
CA LEU A 477 -22.90 13.50 15.87
C LEU A 477 -21.83 12.40 15.97
N TYR A 478 -20.72 12.56 15.25
CA TYR A 478 -19.63 11.60 15.22
C TYR A 478 -18.30 12.30 14.93
N GLN A 479 -17.21 11.81 15.51
CA GLN A 479 -15.86 12.22 15.15
C GLN A 479 -14.89 11.07 15.35
N GLU A 480 -13.99 10.89 14.39
CA GLU A 480 -12.89 9.94 14.48
C GLU A 480 -11.66 10.45 13.72
N ASP A 481 -10.49 10.15 14.28
CA ASP A 481 -9.20 10.57 13.74
C ASP A 481 -8.49 9.39 13.06
N TYR A 482 -7.72 9.68 12.01
CA TYR A 482 -6.85 8.72 11.30
C TYR A 482 -7.55 7.47 10.77
N LEU A 483 -8.70 7.67 10.11
CA LEU A 483 -9.42 6.60 9.44
C LEU A 483 -8.69 6.14 8.18
N SER A 484 -8.51 4.82 8.05
CA SER A 484 -7.99 4.21 6.84
C SER A 484 -9.06 4.14 5.74
N ARG A 485 -8.61 4.09 4.47
CA ARG A 485 -9.48 3.69 3.36
C ARG A 485 -10.05 2.29 3.56
N ASN A 486 -11.19 2.03 2.92
CA ASN A 486 -11.75 0.69 2.79
C ASN A 486 -10.97 -0.15 1.75
N SER A 487 -11.22 -1.46 1.75
CA SER A 487 -10.81 -2.37 0.67
C SER A 487 -11.44 -1.96 -0.67
N LEU A 488 -10.87 -2.43 -1.77
CA LEU A 488 -11.33 -2.10 -3.13
C LEU A 488 -12.70 -2.69 -3.40
N ALA A 489 -13.57 -1.95 -4.09
CA ALA A 489 -15.00 -2.29 -4.22
C ALA A 489 -15.27 -3.65 -4.90
N GLN A 490 -14.30 -4.15 -5.65
CA GLN A 490 -14.40 -5.43 -6.36
C GLN A 490 -14.02 -6.65 -5.49
N ASN A 491 -13.68 -6.47 -4.21
CA ASN A 491 -13.32 -7.58 -3.33
C ASN A 491 -14.56 -8.14 -2.62
N PRO A 492 -15.07 -9.34 -2.99
CA PRO A 492 -16.31 -9.88 -2.45
C PRO A 492 -16.23 -10.35 -0.98
N ASP A 493 -15.03 -10.45 -0.40
CA ASP A 493 -14.79 -11.13 0.88
C ASP A 493 -14.75 -10.20 2.12
N VAL A 494 -15.01 -8.89 1.98
CA VAL A 494 -14.93 -7.91 3.09
C VAL A 494 -16.11 -6.93 3.06
N THR A 495 -16.65 -6.57 4.22
CA THR A 495 -17.64 -5.48 4.37
C THR A 495 -16.98 -4.14 4.04
N ASP A 496 -17.16 -3.67 2.81
CA ASP A 496 -16.33 -2.63 2.19
C ASP A 496 -16.82 -1.18 2.39
N PHE A 497 -17.75 -0.95 3.31
CA PHE A 497 -18.29 0.37 3.64
C PHE A 497 -18.50 0.53 5.14
N ASN A 498 -18.68 1.76 5.57
CA ASN A 498 -18.92 2.14 6.96
C ASN A 498 -20.36 2.61 7.13
N VAL A 499 -20.93 2.36 8.32
CA VAL A 499 -22.27 2.80 8.69
C VAL A 499 -22.22 3.54 10.01
N ILE A 500 -22.81 4.73 10.04
CA ILE A 500 -23.04 5.49 11.28
C ILE A 500 -24.54 5.63 11.48
N GLN A 501 -25.06 5.02 12.55
CA GLN A 501 -26.42 5.25 13.02
C GLN A 501 -26.44 6.48 13.92
N VAL A 502 -27.32 7.43 13.60
CA VAL A 502 -27.43 8.70 14.32
C VAL A 502 -28.59 8.61 15.30
N THR A 503 -28.28 8.37 16.58
CA THR A 503 -29.26 8.23 17.66
C THR A 503 -29.30 9.47 18.58
N GLU A 504 -28.14 10.07 18.82
CA GLU A 504 -27.93 11.19 19.74
C GLU A 504 -26.67 11.98 19.33
N PHE A 505 -26.43 13.11 19.99
CA PHE A 505 -25.16 13.81 19.85
C PHE A 505 -24.03 13.01 20.50
N ALA A 506 -22.79 13.20 20.04
CA ALA A 506 -21.61 12.49 20.55
C ALA A 506 -21.35 12.69 22.06
N ASN A 507 -21.95 13.73 22.67
CA ASN A 507 -21.90 14.00 24.11
C ASN A 507 -23.00 13.29 24.92
N GLY A 508 -23.82 12.44 24.30
CA GLY A 508 -24.93 11.72 24.92
C GLY A 508 -26.22 12.54 25.05
N THR A 509 -26.29 13.75 24.50
CA THR A 509 -27.51 14.57 24.56
C THR A 509 -28.46 14.22 23.40
N ALA A 510 -29.76 14.19 23.69
CA ALA A 510 -30.77 13.89 22.69
C ALA A 510 -30.85 14.99 21.63
N ILE A 511 -30.98 14.59 20.36
CA ILE A 511 -31.22 15.51 19.25
C ILE A 511 -32.65 16.06 19.36
N PRO A 512 -32.90 17.38 19.44
CA PRO A 512 -34.26 17.91 19.59
C PRO A 512 -35.15 17.62 18.37
N ASP A 513 -36.47 17.76 18.57
CA ASP A 513 -37.44 17.67 17.47
C ASP A 513 -37.29 18.87 16.53
N GLY A 514 -37.30 18.61 15.21
CA GLY A 514 -37.04 19.64 14.21
C GLY A 514 -36.65 19.08 12.84
N SER A 515 -36.17 19.97 11.97
CA SER A 515 -35.77 19.65 10.59
C SER A 515 -34.31 20.02 10.38
N TYR A 516 -33.49 19.03 10.03
CA TYR A 516 -32.04 19.11 10.02
C TYR A 516 -31.42 18.51 8.75
N LYS A 517 -30.11 18.69 8.60
CA LYS A 517 -29.26 17.89 7.70
C LYS A 517 -28.03 17.39 8.49
N ILE A 518 -27.47 16.28 8.05
CA ILE A 518 -26.20 15.75 8.55
C ILE A 518 -25.10 16.25 7.61
N LEU A 519 -24.15 16.99 8.17
CA LEU A 519 -22.95 17.46 7.49
C LEU A 519 -21.82 16.50 7.77
N VAL A 520 -21.39 15.75 6.75
CA VAL A 520 -20.24 14.84 6.81
C VAL A 520 -19.03 15.57 6.23
N ARG A 521 -17.92 15.61 6.97
CA ARG A 521 -16.67 16.26 6.57
C ARG A 521 -15.49 15.32 6.78
N ALA A 522 -14.71 15.09 5.73
CA ALA A 522 -13.47 14.34 5.80
C ALA A 522 -12.30 15.26 5.42
N LEU A 523 -11.31 15.38 6.30
CA LEU A 523 -10.14 16.21 6.09
C LEU A 523 -9.24 15.58 5.02
N LYS A 524 -8.87 16.36 4.01
CA LYS A 524 -7.96 15.89 2.95
C LYS A 524 -6.57 15.64 3.49
N ILE A 525 -5.85 14.71 2.87
CA ILE A 525 -4.45 14.41 3.21
C ILE A 525 -3.64 15.71 3.11
N THR A 526 -2.86 16.04 4.16
CA THR A 526 -2.14 17.32 4.35
C THR A 526 -3.00 18.58 4.51
N GLY A 527 -4.33 18.45 4.65
CA GLY A 527 -5.25 19.57 4.84
C GLY A 527 -5.16 20.20 6.23
N ASN A 528 -5.50 21.49 6.33
CA ASN A 528 -5.61 22.21 7.59
C ASN A 528 -7.00 21.99 8.21
N ALA A 529 -7.07 21.40 9.39
CA ALA A 529 -8.33 21.14 10.11
C ALA A 529 -9.13 22.42 10.48
N GLN A 530 -8.52 23.61 10.41
CA GLN A 530 -9.20 24.89 10.63
C GLN A 530 -9.78 25.52 9.34
N ALA A 531 -9.48 24.94 8.18
CA ALA A 531 -9.89 25.43 6.87
C ALA A 531 -10.96 24.51 6.27
N GLU A 532 -12.20 25.01 6.13
CA GLU A 532 -13.31 24.25 5.57
C GLU A 532 -13.03 23.78 4.14
N GLU A 533 -12.30 24.57 3.35
CA GLU A 533 -11.89 24.23 1.98
C GLU A 533 -10.98 22.98 1.86
N ASP A 534 -10.34 22.62 2.96
CA ASP A 534 -9.47 21.43 3.04
C ASP A 534 -10.25 20.17 3.45
N PHE A 535 -11.56 20.27 3.67
CA PHE A 535 -12.44 19.12 3.84
C PHE A 535 -13.10 18.73 2.51
N GLU A 536 -13.26 17.43 2.29
CA GLU A 536 -14.29 16.92 1.40
C GLU A 536 -15.59 16.81 2.20
N VAL A 537 -16.69 17.30 1.61
CA VAL A 537 -17.94 17.53 2.34
C VAL A 537 -19.09 16.85 1.61
N TRP A 538 -19.98 16.25 2.37
CA TRP A 538 -21.27 15.75 1.92
C TRP A 538 -22.37 16.19 2.88
N THR A 539 -23.56 16.47 2.37
CA THR A 539 -24.74 16.80 3.18
C THR A 539 -25.85 15.81 2.90
N SER A 540 -26.51 15.32 3.94
CA SER A 540 -27.63 14.40 3.81
C SER A 540 -28.88 15.08 3.21
N PRO A 541 -29.85 14.27 2.74
CA PRO A 541 -31.24 14.71 2.60
C PRO A 541 -31.80 15.25 3.93
N THR A 542 -32.97 15.88 3.90
CA THR A 542 -33.58 16.46 5.09
C THR A 542 -34.00 15.37 6.09
N VAL A 543 -33.51 15.50 7.32
CA VAL A 543 -33.85 14.64 8.47
C VAL A 543 -34.87 15.37 9.33
N VAL A 544 -36.08 14.81 9.44
CA VAL A 544 -37.13 15.34 10.33
C VAL A 544 -37.20 14.48 11.58
N VAL A 545 -36.88 15.06 12.74
CA VAL A 545 -37.02 14.40 14.04
C VAL A 545 -38.38 14.76 14.63
N LYS A 546 -39.23 13.75 14.86
CA LYS A 546 -40.56 13.93 15.45
C LYS A 546 -40.86 12.83 16.45
N ARG A 547 -40.72 13.13 17.73
CA ARG A 547 -41.11 12.27 18.84
C ARG A 547 -42.56 12.57 19.18
N GLY A 548 -43.47 11.86 18.50
CA GLY A 548 -44.90 11.91 18.81
C GLY A 548 -45.21 11.70 20.28
#